data_AF-A0A7S4S4S7-F1
#
_entry.id   AF-A0A7S4S4S7-F1
#
_cell.length_a   1.000
_cell.length_b   1.000
_cell.length_c   1.000
_cell.angle_alpha   90.00
_cell.angle_beta   90.00
_cell.angle_gamma   90.00
#
_symmetry.space_group_name_H-M   'P 1'
#
loop_
_entity.id
_entity.type
_entity.pdbx_description
1 polymer ?
#
loop_
_entity_poly.entity_id
_entity_poly.type
_entity_poly.pdbx_seq_one_letter_code
_entity_poly.pdbx_strand_id
1 'polypeptide(L)'
;DDDDDDDDDDDDQNFERRRVVNAGRNLVWQKLMPTEEGTARAAAETMKDLPPPDEKNPLDHRHATQFVQNHTDDRDLDGVSPPGAKRFKALRWLHAALEKIGGGDHRYMLPAKYMLGNWRLWPDNHDGNEPEFVKLKKFAEAKLDVIGVSFERDVYEGLKIGKELGDVGKDIPPARPRQDDGLPLPTPKLFKKVPTEDDHKDYFYMALLLTAVHAIDPLYQESAEKICQAAGGDWKGPAPKGYMRMFAKLETDHKEAKVPRAAENIDTNRAAWTFDSPEQLRKAFEGAAKAWGDPLRVKNGYSPSFKALEISKGYRNILANYRFAPEGLTWGKLVDREDGQTVKAWDALRKKMLNSFLKYGYADESSLDAEWKQYLAYFDDAREYITSAAMRERPVVLVVEVQYMLKQYMAMRKKTHAWYKIVRADNAEAMVWDYMWN
;
A
#
# COMPACT_ATOMS: atom_id res chain seq x y z
N ASP A 1 49.29 11.93 15.37
CA ASP A 1 48.80 11.01 16.40
C ASP A 1 48.14 11.85 17.46
N ASP A 2 46.84 11.54 17.63
CA ASP A 2 45.93 11.93 18.70
C ASP A 2 45.26 13.30 18.54
N ASP A 3 44.02 13.29 18.01
CA ASP A 3 42.91 14.21 18.31
C ASP A 3 41.67 13.88 17.43
N ASP A 4 41.01 12.74 17.65
CA ASP A 4 39.73 12.37 16.99
C ASP A 4 38.89 11.39 17.85
N ASP A 5 38.56 11.71 19.12
CA ASP A 5 37.81 10.79 20.01
C ASP A 5 36.71 11.47 20.90
N ASP A 6 36.21 12.67 20.55
CA ASP A 6 35.25 13.43 21.40
C ASP A 6 33.80 13.52 20.87
N ASP A 7 33.41 12.77 19.82
CA ASP A 7 32.05 12.86 19.23
C ASP A 7 31.03 11.81 19.76
N ASP A 8 31.41 10.90 20.66
CA ASP A 8 30.52 9.78 21.09
C ASP A 8 29.52 10.15 22.22
N ASP A 9 29.78 11.19 23.02
CA ASP A 9 28.96 11.49 24.22
C ASP A 9 27.62 12.21 23.90
N ASP A 10 27.51 12.87 22.73
CA ASP A 10 26.29 13.55 22.30
C ASP A 10 25.23 12.57 21.77
N ASP A 11 25.65 11.41 21.25
CA ASP A 11 24.76 10.38 20.72
C ASP A 11 24.01 9.63 21.83
N ASP A 12 24.65 9.36 22.98
CA ASP A 12 24.05 8.65 24.12
C ASP A 12 22.97 9.49 24.83
N GLN A 13 23.19 10.80 24.99
CA GLN A 13 22.19 11.71 25.56
C GLN A 13 20.98 11.85 24.63
N ASN A 14 21.22 11.86 23.32
CA ASN A 14 20.17 11.90 22.32
C ASN A 14 19.37 10.59 22.30
N PHE A 15 20.04 9.44 22.49
CA PHE A 15 19.42 8.13 22.59
C PHE A 15 18.49 8.02 23.81
N GLU A 16 18.95 8.34 25.02
CA GLU A 16 18.10 8.28 26.22
C GLU A 16 16.91 9.25 26.14
N ARG A 17 17.13 10.45 25.57
CA ARG A 17 16.03 11.40 25.34
C ARG A 17 15.00 10.84 24.36
N ARG A 18 15.42 10.23 23.25
CA ARG A 18 14.52 9.55 22.29
C ARG A 18 13.77 8.42 22.96
N ARG A 19 14.44 7.59 23.76
CA ARG A 19 13.82 6.47 24.49
C ARG A 19 12.74 6.94 25.46
N VAL A 20 13.01 7.98 26.26
CA VAL A 20 12.01 8.55 27.19
C VAL A 20 10.83 9.15 26.44
N VAL A 21 11.07 9.87 25.34
CA VAL A 21 10.02 10.44 24.48
C VAL A 21 9.16 9.32 23.86
N ASN A 22 9.79 8.27 23.32
CA ASN A 22 9.11 7.10 22.75
C ASN A 22 8.29 6.34 23.80
N ALA A 23 8.84 6.16 25.00
CA ALA A 23 8.13 5.53 26.12
C ALA A 23 6.92 6.37 26.56
N GLY A 24 7.08 7.69 26.67
CA GLY A 24 5.99 8.63 26.97
C GLY A 24 4.90 8.60 25.89
N ARG A 25 5.30 8.61 24.61
CA ARG A 25 4.41 8.46 23.46
C ARG A 25 3.61 7.17 23.52
N ASN A 26 4.28 6.05 23.74
CA ASN A 26 3.65 4.74 23.86
C ASN A 26 2.64 4.70 25.01
N LEU A 27 2.96 5.33 26.14
CA LEU A 27 2.06 5.42 27.28
C LEU A 27 0.80 6.24 26.97
N VAL A 28 0.95 7.41 26.34
CA VAL A 28 -0.17 8.28 25.93
C VAL A 28 -1.07 7.53 24.94
N TRP A 29 -0.46 6.88 23.95
CA TRP A 29 -1.19 6.13 22.94
C TRP A 29 -1.97 4.96 23.55
N GLN A 30 -1.33 4.18 24.44
CA GLN A 30 -1.95 3.03 25.10
C GLN A 30 -3.06 3.43 26.09
N LYS A 31 -2.89 4.54 26.83
CA LYS A 31 -3.78 4.88 27.96
C LYS A 31 -4.79 5.99 27.67
N LEU A 32 -4.48 6.95 26.80
CA LEU A 32 -5.24 8.21 26.69
C LEU A 32 -5.98 8.38 25.36
N MET A 33 -5.53 7.75 24.28
CA MET A 33 -6.23 7.86 22.98
C MET A 33 -7.59 7.12 23.01
N PRO A 34 -8.59 7.49 22.20
CA PRO A 34 -9.80 6.68 22.07
C PRO A 34 -9.53 5.37 21.32
N THR A 35 -10.40 4.37 21.53
CA THR A 35 -10.40 3.15 20.73
C THR A 35 -11.01 3.46 19.36
N GLU A 36 -10.19 3.76 18.36
CA GLU A 36 -10.65 3.98 16.99
C GLU A 36 -10.67 2.67 16.19
N GLU A 37 -11.66 2.51 15.30
CA GLU A 37 -11.76 1.34 14.43
C GLU A 37 -10.47 1.14 13.62
N GLY A 38 -10.01 -0.12 13.54
CA GLY A 38 -8.82 -0.47 12.79
C GLY A 38 -7.49 -0.14 13.48
N THR A 39 -7.49 0.27 14.76
CA THR A 39 -6.29 0.46 15.59
C THR A 39 -5.89 -0.79 16.38
N ALA A 40 -4.66 -0.87 16.92
CA ALA A 40 -4.27 -2.00 17.76
C ALA A 40 -5.08 -2.05 19.07
N ARG A 41 -5.59 -0.91 19.53
CA ARG A 41 -6.53 -0.85 20.66
C ARG A 41 -7.87 -1.48 20.31
N ALA A 42 -8.43 -1.18 19.14
CA ALA A 42 -9.63 -1.87 18.66
C ALA A 42 -9.39 -3.37 18.48
N ALA A 43 -8.19 -3.76 18.04
CA ALA A 43 -7.78 -5.16 17.96
C ALA A 43 -7.74 -5.81 19.34
N ALA A 44 -7.12 -5.17 20.35
CA ALA A 44 -7.08 -5.64 21.72
C ALA A 44 -8.48 -5.74 22.35
N GLU A 45 -9.37 -4.81 22.04
CA GLU A 45 -10.77 -4.85 22.47
C GLU A 45 -11.50 -6.04 21.84
N THR A 46 -11.35 -6.22 20.53
CA THR A 46 -11.92 -7.36 19.79
C THR A 46 -11.47 -8.68 20.39
N MET A 47 -10.23 -8.76 20.87
CA MET A 47 -9.72 -9.98 21.50
C MET A 47 -10.48 -10.38 22.77
N LYS A 48 -11.05 -9.45 23.54
CA LYS A 48 -11.74 -9.80 24.80
C LYS A 48 -12.91 -10.77 24.59
N ASP A 49 -13.61 -10.64 23.47
CA ASP A 49 -14.80 -11.44 23.14
C ASP A 49 -14.51 -12.56 22.14
N LEU A 50 -13.26 -12.68 21.66
CA LEU A 50 -12.88 -13.70 20.70
C LEU A 50 -12.68 -15.06 21.37
N PRO A 51 -13.33 -16.15 20.88
CA PRO A 51 -13.01 -17.48 21.35
C PRO A 51 -11.55 -17.83 21.00
N PRO A 52 -10.87 -18.68 21.79
CA PRO A 52 -9.54 -19.15 21.44
C PRO A 52 -9.58 -19.83 20.05
N PRO A 53 -8.69 -19.47 19.12
CA PRO A 53 -8.70 -20.06 17.78
C PRO A 53 -8.27 -21.53 17.77
N ASP A 54 -7.50 -21.95 18.78
CA ASP A 54 -7.13 -23.34 19.04
C ASP A 54 -7.66 -23.78 20.41
N GLU A 55 -8.64 -24.68 20.40
CA GLU A 55 -9.26 -25.25 21.60
C GLU A 55 -8.28 -26.08 22.43
N LYS A 56 -7.19 -26.59 21.83
CA LYS A 56 -6.15 -27.34 22.55
C LYS A 56 -5.24 -26.42 23.36
N ASN A 57 -5.17 -25.14 23.01
CA ASN A 57 -4.29 -24.16 23.63
C ASN A 57 -5.04 -22.86 23.99
N PRO A 58 -6.10 -22.92 24.81
CA PRO A 58 -6.97 -21.76 25.05
C PRO A 58 -6.26 -20.58 25.73
N LEU A 59 -5.19 -20.86 26.47
CA LEU A 59 -4.41 -19.85 27.19
C LEU A 59 -3.48 -19.04 26.28
N ASP A 60 -3.23 -19.47 25.05
CA ASP A 60 -2.36 -18.73 24.13
C ASP A 60 -2.94 -17.36 23.76
N HIS A 61 -4.27 -17.26 23.79
CA HIS A 61 -4.99 -16.01 23.62
C HIS A 61 -4.43 -14.90 24.53
N ARG A 62 -4.14 -15.20 25.81
CA ARG A 62 -3.60 -14.21 26.75
C ARG A 62 -2.25 -13.65 26.30
N HIS A 63 -1.40 -14.47 25.69
CA HIS A 63 -0.09 -14.04 25.22
C HIS A 63 -0.23 -13.17 23.96
N ALA A 64 -1.07 -13.56 23.01
CA ALA A 64 -1.36 -12.73 21.84
C ALA A 64 -1.97 -11.37 22.24
N THR A 65 -2.89 -11.35 23.21
CA THR A 65 -3.47 -10.10 23.72
C THR A 65 -2.41 -9.16 24.27
N GLN A 66 -1.40 -9.67 24.99
CA GLN A 66 -0.29 -8.84 25.48
C GLN A 66 0.52 -8.21 24.35
N PHE A 67 0.79 -8.94 23.26
CA PHE A 67 1.46 -8.37 22.09
C PHE A 67 0.61 -7.26 21.44
N VAL A 68 -0.68 -7.49 21.22
CA VAL A 68 -1.57 -6.50 20.61
C VAL A 68 -1.74 -5.26 21.50
N GLN A 69 -1.86 -5.42 22.82
CA GLN A 69 -1.96 -4.31 23.77
C GLN A 69 -0.68 -3.47 23.85
N ASN A 70 0.48 -4.11 23.68
CA ASN A 70 1.79 -3.47 23.71
C ASN A 70 2.38 -3.27 22.30
N HIS A 71 1.52 -3.14 21.29
CA HIS A 71 1.93 -2.81 19.94
C HIS A 71 2.61 -1.43 19.92
N THR A 72 3.72 -1.34 19.20
CA THR A 72 4.61 -0.17 19.16
C THR A 72 5.29 -0.12 17.80
N ASP A 73 5.67 1.07 17.35
CA ASP A 73 6.56 1.31 16.22
C ASP A 73 8.03 1.49 16.64
N ASP A 74 8.29 1.48 17.95
CA ASP A 74 9.62 1.57 18.55
C ASP A 74 10.48 0.33 18.24
N ARG A 75 11.52 0.55 17.43
CA ARG A 75 12.44 -0.48 16.94
C ARG A 75 13.43 -0.97 18.00
N ASP A 76 13.59 -0.24 19.10
CA ASP A 76 14.42 -0.69 20.25
C ASP A 76 13.79 -1.90 20.96
N LEU A 77 12.54 -2.22 20.64
CA LEU A 77 11.77 -3.30 21.22
C LEU A 77 11.59 -4.49 20.26
N ASP A 78 12.30 -4.50 19.13
CA ASP A 78 12.32 -5.61 18.17
C ASP A 78 12.65 -6.93 18.89
N GLY A 79 11.81 -7.96 18.70
CA GLY A 79 11.95 -9.25 19.38
C GLY A 79 11.71 -9.28 20.90
N VAL A 80 11.54 -8.13 21.56
CA VAL A 80 11.37 -8.06 23.01
C VAL A 80 9.92 -8.35 23.39
N SER A 81 9.68 -9.54 23.94
CA SER A 81 8.34 -9.94 24.39
C SER A 81 7.80 -8.99 25.47
N PRO A 82 6.52 -8.58 25.42
CA PRO A 82 5.90 -7.84 26.50
C PRO A 82 5.95 -8.60 27.84
N PRO A 83 5.93 -7.90 28.99
CA PRO A 83 5.90 -8.54 30.31
C PRO A 83 4.78 -9.58 30.42
N GLY A 84 5.13 -10.81 30.84
CA GLY A 84 4.18 -11.92 30.98
C GLY A 84 3.77 -12.61 29.66
N ALA A 85 4.19 -12.10 28.51
CA ALA A 85 3.96 -12.72 27.21
C ALA A 85 5.03 -13.78 26.90
N LYS A 86 4.66 -14.81 26.13
CA LYS A 86 5.60 -15.81 25.60
C LYS A 86 5.46 -15.83 24.09
N ARG A 87 6.52 -15.44 23.37
CA ARG A 87 6.57 -15.36 21.90
C ARG A 87 5.98 -16.59 21.21
N PHE A 88 6.49 -17.78 21.53
CA PHE A 88 6.07 -19.03 20.86
C PHE A 88 4.56 -19.33 21.01
N LYS A 89 3.94 -18.94 22.13
CA LYS A 89 2.50 -19.10 22.35
C LYS A 89 1.70 -18.09 21.54
N ALA A 90 2.19 -16.87 21.46
CA ALA A 90 1.58 -15.83 20.64
C ALA A 90 1.64 -16.18 19.13
N LEU A 91 2.74 -16.78 18.68
CA LEU A 91 2.88 -17.32 17.32
C LEU A 91 1.95 -18.51 17.07
N ARG A 92 1.84 -19.45 18.00
CA ARG A 92 0.87 -20.56 17.87
C ARG A 92 -0.57 -20.07 17.79
N TRP A 93 -0.93 -19.06 18.59
CA TRP A 93 -2.21 -18.36 18.46
C TRP A 93 -2.40 -17.75 17.07
N LEU A 94 -1.37 -17.06 16.54
CA LEU A 94 -1.41 -16.44 15.22
C LEU A 94 -1.64 -17.47 14.11
N HIS A 95 -0.94 -18.62 14.14
CA HIS A 95 -1.17 -19.71 13.19
C HIS A 95 -2.62 -20.19 13.21
N ALA A 96 -3.18 -20.45 14.39
CA ALA A 96 -4.57 -20.90 14.52
C ALA A 96 -5.58 -19.81 14.09
N ALA A 97 -5.32 -18.55 14.42
CA ALA A 97 -6.14 -17.42 13.99
C ALA A 97 -6.16 -17.29 12.47
N LEU A 98 -5.00 -17.46 11.83
CA LEU A 98 -4.89 -17.48 10.38
C LEU A 98 -5.67 -18.66 9.76
N GLU A 99 -5.69 -19.84 10.38
CA GLU A 99 -6.57 -20.94 9.92
C GLU A 99 -8.06 -20.59 10.00
N LYS A 100 -8.51 -19.95 11.10
CA LYS A 100 -9.89 -19.48 11.24
C LYS A 100 -10.24 -18.47 10.14
N ILE A 101 -9.33 -17.54 9.83
CA ILE A 101 -9.48 -16.60 8.71
C ILE A 101 -9.61 -17.34 7.38
N GLY A 102 -8.76 -18.33 7.11
CA GLY A 102 -8.83 -19.17 5.91
C GLY A 102 -10.15 -19.95 5.80
N GLY A 103 -10.75 -20.31 6.93
CA GLY A 103 -12.08 -20.92 7.04
C GLY A 103 -13.26 -19.93 6.92
N GLY A 104 -12.99 -18.63 6.78
CA GLY A 104 -14.02 -17.58 6.63
C GLY A 104 -14.41 -16.85 7.92
N ASP A 105 -13.79 -17.16 9.06
CA ASP A 105 -14.02 -16.43 10.30
C ASP A 105 -13.16 -15.16 10.37
N HIS A 106 -13.71 -14.08 9.82
CA HIS A 106 -12.99 -12.81 9.70
C HIS A 106 -12.86 -12.04 11.02
N ARG A 107 -13.45 -12.51 12.13
CA ARG A 107 -13.32 -11.84 13.44
C ARG A 107 -11.87 -11.81 13.93
N TYR A 108 -11.06 -12.79 13.50
CA TYR A 108 -9.63 -12.87 13.82
C TYR A 108 -8.74 -11.95 12.96
N MET A 109 -9.26 -11.36 11.88
CA MET A 109 -8.46 -10.60 10.90
C MET A 109 -7.75 -9.40 11.53
N LEU A 110 -8.47 -8.61 12.33
CA LEU A 110 -7.91 -7.39 12.92
C LEU A 110 -6.81 -7.70 13.95
N PRO A 111 -7.00 -8.60 14.92
CA PRO A 111 -5.92 -9.04 15.80
C PRO A 111 -4.74 -9.70 15.05
N ALA A 112 -5.00 -10.54 14.05
CA ALA A 112 -3.94 -11.15 13.25
C ALA A 112 -3.12 -10.11 12.48
N LYS A 113 -3.76 -9.07 11.92
CA LYS A 113 -3.07 -7.92 11.30
C LYS A 113 -2.10 -7.28 12.28
N TYR A 114 -2.54 -7.01 13.50
CA TYR A 114 -1.71 -6.35 14.52
C TYR A 114 -0.64 -7.24 15.13
N MET A 115 -0.84 -8.56 15.12
CA MET A 115 0.20 -9.53 15.43
C MET A 115 1.26 -9.55 14.32
N LEU A 116 0.87 -9.73 13.05
CA LEU A 116 1.80 -9.77 11.92
C LEU A 116 2.62 -8.47 11.80
N GLY A 117 2.00 -7.32 12.08
CA GLY A 117 2.64 -6.02 12.13
C GLY A 117 3.40 -5.69 13.43
N ASN A 118 3.60 -6.65 14.35
CA ASN A 118 4.24 -6.37 15.63
C ASN A 118 5.74 -6.67 15.61
N TRP A 119 6.57 -5.63 15.67
CA TRP A 119 8.03 -5.76 15.71
C TRP A 119 8.55 -6.66 16.85
N ARG A 120 7.87 -6.66 18.01
CA ARG A 120 8.26 -7.48 19.17
C ARG A 120 8.18 -8.99 18.91
N LEU A 121 7.46 -9.44 17.87
CA LEU A 121 7.38 -10.86 17.51
C LEU A 121 8.58 -11.34 16.68
N TRP A 122 9.44 -10.44 16.20
CA TRP A 122 10.45 -10.74 15.19
C TRP A 122 11.82 -10.25 15.66
N PRO A 123 12.59 -11.06 16.41
CA PRO A 123 13.90 -10.66 16.95
C PRO A 123 14.95 -10.40 15.87
N ASP A 124 14.99 -11.22 14.83
CA ASP A 124 15.92 -11.08 13.70
C ASP A 124 15.16 -10.66 12.44
N ASN A 125 14.42 -9.54 12.52
CA ASN A 125 13.43 -9.19 11.50
C ASN A 125 13.98 -8.90 10.10
N HIS A 126 15.27 -8.58 9.99
CA HIS A 126 15.99 -8.39 8.74
C HIS A 126 16.44 -9.73 8.10
N ASP A 127 16.58 -10.80 8.90
CA ASP A 127 16.97 -12.12 8.41
C ASP A 127 15.77 -12.87 7.82
N GLY A 128 15.81 -13.10 6.50
CA GLY A 128 14.81 -13.92 5.82
C GLY A 128 14.77 -15.38 6.29
N ASN A 129 15.77 -15.82 7.06
CA ASN A 129 15.87 -17.16 7.63
C ASN A 129 15.43 -17.26 9.10
N GLU A 130 14.87 -16.19 9.71
CA GLU A 130 14.37 -16.26 11.09
C GLU A 130 13.43 -17.47 11.25
N PRO A 131 13.69 -18.39 12.19
CA PRO A 131 13.05 -19.71 12.17
C PRO A 131 11.52 -19.68 12.22
N GLU A 132 10.92 -18.77 12.98
CA GLU A 132 9.47 -18.67 13.08
C GLU A 132 8.84 -17.98 11.88
N PHE A 133 9.50 -16.98 11.28
CA PHE A 133 9.11 -16.37 10.02
C PHE A 133 9.13 -17.40 8.87
N VAL A 134 10.18 -18.21 8.76
CA VAL A 134 10.26 -19.29 7.77
C VAL A 134 9.15 -20.32 7.97
N LYS A 135 8.84 -20.69 9.22
CA LYS A 135 7.70 -21.59 9.53
C LYS A 135 6.37 -20.98 9.12
N LEU A 136 6.16 -19.69 9.40
CA LEU A 136 4.95 -18.96 9.01
C LEU A 136 4.81 -18.87 7.49
N LYS A 137 5.91 -18.58 6.78
CA LYS A 137 5.96 -18.53 5.32
C LYS A 137 5.62 -19.87 4.68
N LYS A 138 6.24 -20.96 5.13
CA LYS A 138 5.92 -22.33 4.68
C LYS A 138 4.46 -22.71 4.94
N PHE A 139 3.93 -22.31 6.09
CA PHE A 139 2.52 -22.52 6.42
C PHE A 139 1.59 -21.75 5.45
N ALA A 140 1.88 -20.49 5.17
CA ALA A 140 1.11 -19.70 4.20
C ALA A 140 1.24 -20.22 2.76
N GLU A 141 2.45 -20.65 2.35
CA GLU A 141 2.72 -21.28 1.06
C GLU A 141 1.88 -22.54 0.86
N ALA A 142 1.87 -23.45 1.83
CA ALA A 142 1.08 -24.68 1.74
C ALA A 142 -0.41 -24.41 1.54
N LYS A 143 -0.96 -23.37 2.20
CA LYS A 143 -2.37 -22.97 2.01
C LYS A 143 -2.60 -22.37 0.62
N LEU A 144 -1.68 -21.52 0.15
CA LEU A 144 -1.75 -20.91 -1.17
C LEU A 144 -1.61 -21.94 -2.30
N ASP A 145 -0.72 -22.91 -2.17
CA ASP A 145 -0.47 -23.92 -3.21
C ASP A 145 -1.70 -24.80 -3.44
N VAL A 146 -2.39 -25.22 -2.36
CA VAL A 146 -3.66 -25.98 -2.48
C VAL A 146 -4.71 -25.17 -3.25
N ILE A 147 -4.89 -23.90 -2.90
CA ILE A 147 -5.87 -23.03 -3.57
C ILE A 147 -5.45 -22.80 -5.03
N GLY A 148 -4.17 -22.46 -5.25
CA GLY A 148 -3.60 -22.17 -6.56
C GLY A 148 -3.75 -23.33 -7.54
N VAL A 149 -3.40 -24.55 -7.13
CA VAL A 149 -3.55 -25.76 -7.95
C VAL A 149 -5.00 -25.98 -8.35
N SER A 150 -5.95 -25.84 -7.41
CA SER A 150 -7.38 -25.98 -7.74
C SER A 150 -7.85 -24.92 -8.73
N PHE A 151 -7.40 -23.68 -8.60
CA PHE A 151 -7.78 -22.59 -9.51
C PHE A 151 -7.19 -22.75 -10.91
N GLU A 152 -5.95 -23.20 -11.02
CA GLU A 152 -5.34 -23.47 -12.33
C GLU A 152 -6.09 -24.58 -13.07
N ARG A 153 -6.38 -25.69 -12.39
CA ARG A 153 -7.10 -26.82 -12.99
C ARG A 153 -8.55 -26.50 -13.29
N ASP A 154 -9.30 -26.04 -12.29
CA ASP A 154 -10.77 -25.97 -12.37
C ASP A 154 -11.25 -24.68 -13.04
N VAL A 155 -10.51 -23.58 -12.88
CA VAL A 155 -10.91 -22.26 -13.40
C VAL A 155 -10.13 -21.94 -14.67
N TYR A 156 -8.80 -21.90 -14.64
CA TYR A 156 -8.01 -21.49 -15.80
C TYR A 156 -8.11 -22.48 -16.97
N GLU A 157 -7.76 -23.74 -16.72
CA GLU A 157 -7.80 -24.82 -17.71
C GLU A 157 -9.24 -25.27 -18.00
N GLY A 158 -10.02 -25.54 -16.94
CA GLY A 158 -11.40 -26.01 -17.04
C GLY A 158 -12.31 -25.09 -17.84
N LEU A 159 -12.14 -23.77 -17.69
CA LEU A 159 -12.91 -22.76 -18.45
C LEU A 159 -12.17 -22.24 -19.70
N LYS A 160 -11.00 -22.81 -20.03
CA LYS A 160 -10.19 -22.45 -21.21
C LYS A 160 -9.87 -20.95 -21.31
N ILE A 161 -9.67 -20.28 -20.17
CA ILE A 161 -9.51 -18.81 -20.11
C ILE A 161 -8.30 -18.34 -20.92
N GLY A 162 -7.21 -19.12 -20.94
CA GLY A 162 -6.02 -18.79 -21.70
C GLY A 162 -6.25 -18.66 -23.21
N LYS A 163 -7.26 -19.34 -23.76
CA LYS A 163 -7.64 -19.21 -25.17
C LYS A 163 -8.26 -17.85 -25.45
N GLU A 164 -9.11 -17.38 -24.55
CA GLU A 164 -9.91 -16.16 -24.74
C GLU A 164 -9.21 -14.89 -24.29
N LEU A 165 -8.32 -14.96 -23.29
CA LEU A 165 -7.64 -13.79 -22.72
C LEU A 165 -6.11 -13.82 -22.88
N GLY A 166 -5.53 -14.93 -23.31
CA GLY A 166 -4.07 -15.12 -23.26
C GLY A 166 -3.27 -14.18 -24.15
N ASP A 167 -3.92 -13.58 -25.15
CA ASP A 167 -3.27 -12.69 -26.12
C ASP A 167 -3.65 -11.21 -25.93
N VAL A 168 -4.44 -10.88 -24.91
CA VAL A 168 -4.79 -9.49 -24.59
C VAL A 168 -3.51 -8.70 -24.30
N GLY A 169 -3.30 -7.62 -25.06
CA GLY A 169 -2.15 -6.75 -24.94
C GLY A 169 -0.82 -7.35 -25.44
N LYS A 170 -0.82 -8.47 -26.18
CA LYS A 170 0.42 -9.12 -26.67
C LYS A 170 1.28 -8.20 -27.55
N ASP A 171 0.65 -7.27 -28.27
CA ASP A 171 1.30 -6.38 -29.23
C ASP A 171 1.84 -5.10 -28.55
N ILE A 172 1.58 -4.94 -27.25
CA ILE A 172 2.07 -3.81 -26.45
C ILE A 172 3.48 -4.16 -25.95
N PRO A 173 4.53 -3.42 -26.39
CA PRO A 173 5.89 -3.73 -25.97
C PRO A 173 6.07 -3.52 -24.46
N PRO A 174 6.98 -4.25 -23.81
CA PRO A 174 7.35 -3.98 -22.43
C PRO A 174 7.85 -2.54 -22.28
N ALA A 175 7.24 -1.80 -21.35
CA ALA A 175 7.61 -0.43 -21.04
C ALA A 175 7.61 -0.17 -19.53
N ARG A 176 8.35 0.86 -19.13
CA ARG A 176 8.35 1.45 -17.78
C ARG A 176 7.87 2.91 -17.90
N PRO A 177 6.56 3.14 -18.09
CA PRO A 177 6.04 4.51 -18.18
C PRO A 177 6.31 5.26 -16.87
N ARG A 178 6.40 6.58 -16.94
CA ARG A 178 6.66 7.42 -15.77
C ARG A 178 5.63 8.54 -15.68
N GLN A 179 5.35 8.98 -14.46
CA GLN A 179 4.42 10.07 -14.20
C GLN A 179 4.99 11.43 -14.65
N ASP A 180 6.31 11.60 -14.65
CA ASP A 180 6.99 12.86 -14.97
C ASP A 180 6.97 13.19 -16.47
N ASP A 181 6.52 12.26 -17.32
CA ASP A 181 6.19 12.52 -18.72
C ASP A 181 4.95 13.41 -18.87
N GLY A 182 3.99 13.31 -17.94
CA GLY A 182 2.74 14.09 -17.92
C GLY A 182 2.70 15.18 -16.84
N LEU A 183 3.40 14.96 -15.73
CA LEU A 183 3.47 15.84 -14.57
C LEU A 183 4.94 16.09 -14.18
N PRO A 184 5.68 16.92 -14.94
CA PRO A 184 7.11 17.09 -14.71
C PRO A 184 7.40 17.80 -13.39
N LEU A 185 8.53 17.48 -12.78
CA LEU A 185 9.06 18.24 -11.65
C LEU A 185 9.31 19.71 -12.10
N PRO A 186 8.90 20.71 -11.31
CA PRO A 186 9.23 22.10 -11.61
C PRO A 186 10.74 22.33 -11.69
N THR A 187 11.14 23.29 -12.50
CA THR A 187 12.53 23.78 -12.47
C THR A 187 12.65 24.90 -11.44
N PRO A 188 13.83 25.13 -10.83
CA PRO A 188 14.04 26.25 -9.91
C PRO A 188 13.70 27.63 -10.50
N LYS A 189 13.76 27.75 -11.84
CA LYS A 189 13.32 28.96 -12.56
C LYS A 189 11.81 29.17 -12.53
N LEU A 190 11.05 28.07 -12.54
CA LEU A 190 9.59 28.07 -12.55
C LEU A 190 8.99 28.03 -11.13
N PHE A 191 9.71 27.46 -10.17
CA PHE A 191 9.27 27.35 -8.79
C PHE A 191 10.48 27.33 -7.86
N LYS A 192 10.65 28.36 -7.01
CA LYS A 192 11.87 28.54 -6.21
C LYS A 192 12.01 27.56 -5.05
N LYS A 193 10.93 26.93 -4.63
CA LYS A 193 10.90 26.02 -3.47
C LYS A 193 11.18 24.56 -3.82
N VAL A 194 11.57 24.26 -5.06
CA VAL A 194 11.96 22.90 -5.44
C VAL A 194 13.23 22.50 -4.70
N PRO A 195 13.24 21.36 -3.99
CA PRO A 195 14.44 20.90 -3.32
C PRO A 195 15.57 20.58 -4.29
N THR A 196 16.81 20.81 -3.83
CA THR A 196 18.02 20.54 -4.61
C THR A 196 18.54 19.12 -4.43
N GLU A 197 18.33 18.54 -3.25
CA GLU A 197 18.73 17.19 -2.88
C GLU A 197 17.78 16.14 -3.45
N ASP A 198 18.32 14.99 -3.89
CA ASP A 198 17.56 14.00 -4.65
C ASP A 198 16.47 13.32 -3.82
N ASP A 199 16.72 13.00 -2.56
CA ASP A 199 15.69 12.44 -1.66
C ASP A 199 14.55 13.43 -1.45
N HIS A 200 14.88 14.71 -1.23
CA HIS A 200 13.86 15.76 -1.10
C HIS A 200 13.11 16.02 -2.41
N LYS A 201 13.73 15.83 -3.58
CA LYS A 201 13.00 15.84 -4.87
C LYS A 201 11.99 14.71 -4.94
N ASP A 202 12.31 13.52 -4.43
CA ASP A 202 11.36 12.41 -4.36
C ASP A 202 10.19 12.73 -3.43
N TYR A 203 10.45 13.24 -2.22
CA TYR A 203 9.41 13.61 -1.27
C TYR A 203 8.49 14.72 -1.81
N PHE A 204 9.08 15.75 -2.40
CA PHE A 204 8.33 16.80 -3.07
C PHE A 204 7.52 16.24 -4.24
N TYR A 205 8.11 15.38 -5.06
CA TYR A 205 7.42 14.80 -6.21
C TYR A 205 6.27 13.87 -5.77
N MET A 206 6.41 13.13 -4.67
CA MET A 206 5.30 12.37 -4.09
C MET A 206 4.15 13.29 -3.68
N ALA A 207 4.44 14.41 -3.01
CA ALA A 207 3.43 15.40 -2.65
C ALA A 207 2.75 16.01 -3.89
N LEU A 208 3.53 16.35 -4.92
CA LEU A 208 3.05 16.83 -6.21
C LEU A 208 2.13 15.81 -6.89
N LEU A 209 2.59 14.56 -6.98
CA LEU A 209 1.84 13.49 -7.60
C LEU A 209 0.54 13.19 -6.85
N LEU A 210 0.56 13.12 -5.52
CA LEU A 210 -0.66 12.91 -4.72
C LEU A 210 -1.65 14.07 -4.86
N THR A 211 -1.15 15.31 -4.90
CA THR A 211 -1.98 16.51 -5.12
C THR A 211 -2.67 16.43 -6.48
N ALA A 212 -1.92 16.08 -7.53
CA ALA A 212 -2.45 15.87 -8.88
C ALA A 212 -3.47 14.71 -8.95
N VAL A 213 -3.12 13.55 -8.40
CA VAL A 213 -3.91 12.31 -8.38
C VAL A 213 -5.25 12.51 -7.68
N HIS A 214 -5.27 13.18 -6.53
CA HIS A 214 -6.50 13.46 -5.79
C HIS A 214 -7.39 14.48 -6.50
N ALA A 215 -6.82 15.43 -7.25
CA ALA A 215 -7.60 16.39 -8.03
C ALA A 215 -8.35 15.71 -9.19
N ILE A 216 -7.71 14.74 -9.85
CA ILE A 216 -8.25 14.09 -11.05
C ILE A 216 -9.12 12.87 -10.76
N ASP A 217 -8.98 12.26 -9.57
CA ASP A 217 -9.56 10.96 -9.25
C ASP A 217 -11.06 10.88 -9.55
N PRO A 218 -11.91 11.88 -9.18
CA PRO A 218 -13.34 11.82 -9.49
C PRO A 218 -13.64 11.65 -10.99
N LEU A 219 -12.93 12.37 -11.86
CA LEU A 219 -13.10 12.27 -13.31
C LEU A 219 -12.63 10.94 -13.87
N TYR A 220 -11.49 10.44 -13.36
CA TYR A 220 -10.97 9.14 -13.75
C TYR A 220 -11.92 8.01 -13.33
N GLN A 221 -12.38 8.03 -12.08
CA GLN A 221 -13.30 7.02 -11.54
C GLN A 221 -14.64 7.01 -12.29
N GLU A 222 -15.21 8.17 -12.60
CA GLU A 222 -16.43 8.28 -13.40
C GLU A 222 -16.25 7.67 -14.80
N SER A 223 -15.13 7.99 -15.46
CA SER A 223 -14.82 7.42 -16.78
C SER A 223 -14.62 5.90 -16.69
N ALA A 224 -13.90 5.43 -15.67
CA ALA A 224 -13.61 4.02 -15.46
C ALA A 224 -14.87 3.21 -15.15
N GLU A 225 -15.77 3.73 -14.32
CA GLU A 225 -17.05 3.11 -13.99
C GLU A 225 -17.91 2.91 -15.25
N LYS A 226 -18.07 3.98 -16.06
CA LYS A 226 -18.85 3.94 -17.30
C LYS A 226 -18.35 2.87 -18.27
N ILE A 227 -17.03 2.76 -18.46
CA ILE A 227 -16.43 1.75 -19.35
C ILE A 227 -16.69 0.33 -18.82
N CYS A 228 -16.45 0.11 -17.53
CA CYS A 228 -16.65 -1.19 -16.90
C CYS A 228 -18.12 -1.66 -16.98
N GLN A 229 -19.06 -0.77 -16.65
CA GLN A 229 -20.50 -1.08 -16.68
C GLN A 229 -21.00 -1.32 -18.12
N ALA A 230 -20.50 -0.57 -19.11
CA ALA A 230 -20.85 -0.81 -20.52
C ALA A 230 -20.38 -2.19 -21.02
N ALA A 231 -19.36 -2.76 -20.40
CA ALA A 231 -18.92 -4.13 -20.64
C ALA A 231 -19.66 -5.19 -19.80
N GLY A 232 -20.57 -4.78 -18.90
CA GLY A 232 -21.29 -5.68 -18.00
C GLY A 232 -20.48 -6.14 -16.79
N GLY A 233 -19.44 -5.39 -16.41
CA GLY A 233 -18.63 -5.68 -15.23
C GLY A 233 -19.04 -4.88 -13.99
N ASP A 234 -18.51 -5.31 -12.85
CA ASP A 234 -18.58 -4.56 -11.59
C ASP A 234 -17.30 -3.72 -11.42
N TRP A 235 -17.51 -2.43 -11.16
CA TRP A 235 -16.46 -1.48 -10.88
C TRP A 235 -16.27 -1.28 -9.38
N LYS A 236 -15.01 -1.19 -8.96
CA LYS A 236 -14.62 -0.63 -7.68
C LYS A 236 -13.53 0.40 -7.92
N GLY A 237 -13.71 1.60 -7.39
CA GLY A 237 -12.66 2.63 -7.31
C GLY A 237 -11.97 2.61 -5.95
N PRO A 238 -10.79 1.97 -5.81
CA PRO A 238 -9.99 2.13 -4.61
C PRO A 238 -9.55 3.59 -4.45
N ALA A 239 -9.38 4.03 -3.21
CA ALA A 239 -8.73 5.32 -2.96
C ALA A 239 -7.36 5.38 -3.64
N PRO A 240 -6.91 6.60 -4.03
CA PRO A 240 -5.55 6.85 -4.44
C PRO A 240 -4.51 6.17 -3.54
N LYS A 241 -3.43 5.70 -4.15
CA LYS A 241 -2.31 5.10 -3.42
C LYS A 241 -1.81 6.07 -2.33
N GLY A 242 -1.62 5.57 -1.10
CA GLY A 242 -1.19 6.41 0.01
C GLY A 242 0.30 6.75 -0.02
N TYR A 243 0.65 7.88 0.59
CA TYR A 243 2.02 8.39 0.72
C TYR A 243 3.01 7.34 1.25
N MET A 244 2.72 6.71 2.39
CA MET A 244 3.63 5.72 3.00
C MET A 244 3.91 4.54 2.07
N ARG A 245 2.94 4.15 1.24
CA ARG A 245 3.12 3.07 0.25
C ARG A 245 3.98 3.51 -0.94
N MET A 246 4.00 4.80 -1.27
CA MET A 246 4.93 5.33 -2.27
C MET A 246 6.33 5.47 -1.68
N PHE A 247 6.43 5.97 -0.45
CA PHE A 247 7.68 6.09 0.30
C PHE A 247 8.40 4.73 0.43
N ALA A 248 7.69 3.69 0.88
CA ALA A 248 8.24 2.33 1.01
C ALA A 248 8.80 1.76 -0.31
N LYS A 249 8.33 2.26 -1.46
CA LYS A 249 8.83 1.82 -2.78
C LYS A 249 10.11 2.51 -3.21
N LEU A 250 10.44 3.67 -2.66
CA LEU A 250 11.71 4.35 -2.95
C LEU A 250 12.90 3.50 -2.53
N GLU A 251 12.78 2.80 -1.40
CA GLU A 251 13.82 1.91 -0.87
C GLU A 251 13.85 0.52 -1.51
N THR A 252 12.82 0.17 -2.29
CA THR A 252 12.64 -1.17 -2.86
C THR A 252 12.49 -1.11 -4.38
N ASP A 253 11.26 -1.13 -4.89
CA ASP A 253 10.92 -1.20 -6.33
C ASP A 253 11.58 -0.10 -7.18
N HIS A 254 11.86 1.07 -6.60
CA HIS A 254 12.28 2.28 -7.32
C HIS A 254 13.67 2.77 -6.93
N LYS A 255 14.41 2.00 -6.13
CA LYS A 255 15.75 2.37 -5.64
C LYS A 255 16.70 2.81 -6.74
N GLU A 256 16.69 2.07 -7.85
CA GLU A 256 17.57 2.28 -9.01
C GLU A 256 16.91 3.12 -10.13
N ALA A 257 15.77 3.77 -9.86
CA ALA A 257 15.08 4.58 -10.86
C ALA A 257 15.75 5.96 -11.03
N LYS A 258 15.48 6.62 -12.16
CA LYS A 258 15.90 8.01 -12.37
C LYS A 258 15.12 8.96 -11.45
N VAL A 259 15.81 9.92 -10.84
CA VAL A 259 15.24 10.99 -10.03
C VAL A 259 14.30 11.89 -10.86
N PRO A 260 13.07 12.22 -10.37
CA PRO A 260 12.48 11.67 -9.15
C PRO A 260 12.10 10.19 -9.34
N ARG A 261 12.66 9.31 -8.52
CA ARG A 261 12.35 7.88 -8.45
C ARG A 261 10.86 7.67 -8.21
N ALA A 262 10.25 8.56 -7.43
CA ALA A 262 8.83 8.59 -7.15
C ALA A 262 7.94 8.62 -8.42
N ALA A 263 8.45 9.09 -9.57
CA ALA A 263 7.70 9.10 -10.83
C ALA A 263 7.43 7.71 -11.41
N GLU A 264 8.07 6.65 -10.92
CA GLU A 264 7.72 5.27 -11.29
C GLU A 264 6.46 4.73 -10.59
N ASN A 265 5.84 5.53 -9.69
CA ASN A 265 4.53 5.21 -9.11
C ASN A 265 3.40 5.41 -10.13
N ILE A 266 3.25 4.47 -11.05
CA ILE A 266 2.21 4.45 -12.10
C ILE A 266 0.89 3.81 -11.66
N ASP A 267 0.80 3.37 -10.40
CA ASP A 267 -0.36 2.74 -9.75
C ASP A 267 -1.04 3.68 -8.73
N THR A 268 -1.09 4.99 -9.01
CA THR A 268 -1.64 6.01 -8.09
C THR A 268 -3.16 6.12 -8.15
N ASN A 269 -3.73 6.55 -9.28
CA ASN A 269 -5.16 6.39 -9.57
C ASN A 269 -5.39 4.98 -10.10
N ARG A 270 -6.30 4.23 -9.47
CA ARG A 270 -6.54 2.81 -9.76
C ARG A 270 -8.02 2.53 -9.94
N ALA A 271 -8.34 1.56 -10.78
CA ALA A 271 -9.65 0.93 -10.84
C ALA A 271 -9.51 -0.59 -10.79
N ALA A 272 -10.43 -1.25 -10.09
CA ALA A 272 -10.52 -2.71 -10.08
C ALA A 272 -11.84 -3.11 -10.78
N TRP A 273 -11.72 -3.80 -11.91
CA TRP A 273 -12.86 -4.24 -12.71
C TRP A 273 -12.98 -5.75 -12.63
N THR A 274 -14.19 -6.22 -12.31
CA THR A 274 -14.47 -7.66 -12.19
C THR A 274 -15.58 -8.09 -13.13
N PHE A 275 -15.38 -9.22 -13.80
CA PHE A 275 -16.28 -9.70 -14.86
C PHE A 275 -16.71 -11.15 -14.63
N ASP A 276 -17.89 -11.52 -15.11
CA ASP A 276 -18.38 -12.90 -15.03
C ASP A 276 -17.76 -13.79 -16.12
N SER A 277 -17.35 -13.20 -17.25
CA SER A 277 -16.87 -13.92 -18.42
C SER A 277 -15.63 -13.28 -19.07
N PRO A 278 -14.78 -14.08 -19.75
CA PRO A 278 -13.66 -13.58 -20.57
C PRO A 278 -14.07 -12.52 -21.60
N GLU A 279 -15.22 -12.69 -22.25
CA GLU A 279 -15.69 -11.81 -23.33
C GLU A 279 -15.99 -10.41 -22.81
N GLN A 280 -16.63 -10.30 -21.64
CA GLN A 280 -16.87 -9.02 -20.96
C GLN A 280 -15.55 -8.34 -20.58
N LEU A 281 -14.57 -9.10 -20.07
CA LEU A 281 -13.27 -8.57 -19.70
C LEU A 281 -12.54 -8.00 -20.92
N ARG A 282 -12.51 -8.75 -22.03
CA ARG A 282 -11.93 -8.30 -23.31
C ARG A 282 -12.64 -7.04 -23.82
N LYS A 283 -13.97 -7.04 -23.83
CA LYS A 283 -14.77 -5.86 -24.22
C LYS A 283 -14.42 -4.63 -23.38
N ALA A 284 -14.20 -4.79 -22.07
CA ALA A 284 -13.81 -3.68 -21.21
C ALA A 284 -12.40 -3.17 -21.52
N PHE A 285 -11.44 -4.07 -21.76
CA PHE A 285 -10.07 -3.71 -22.14
C PHE A 285 -10.04 -2.91 -23.46
N GLU A 286 -10.79 -3.36 -24.47
CA GLU A 286 -10.96 -2.67 -25.75
C GLU A 286 -11.71 -1.34 -25.59
N GLY A 287 -12.72 -1.30 -24.71
CA GLY A 287 -13.43 -0.07 -24.35
C GLY A 287 -12.52 0.98 -23.70
N ALA A 288 -11.64 0.56 -22.80
CA ALA A 288 -10.63 1.43 -22.20
C ALA A 288 -9.63 1.94 -23.25
N ALA A 289 -9.13 1.06 -24.12
CA ALA A 289 -8.24 1.45 -25.21
C ALA A 289 -8.89 2.45 -26.17
N LYS A 290 -10.19 2.28 -26.47
CA LYS A 290 -10.95 3.23 -27.27
C LYS A 290 -11.13 4.59 -26.58
N ALA A 291 -11.35 4.59 -25.26
CA ALA A 291 -11.62 5.81 -24.51
C ALA A 291 -10.35 6.61 -24.17
N TRP A 292 -9.24 5.93 -23.90
CA TRP A 292 -8.02 6.54 -23.37
C TRP A 292 -6.79 6.35 -24.26
N GLY A 293 -6.94 5.67 -25.40
CA GLY A 293 -5.83 5.24 -26.25
C GLY A 293 -5.21 3.92 -25.79
N ASP A 294 -4.27 3.41 -26.59
CA ASP A 294 -3.59 2.16 -26.28
C ASP A 294 -2.91 2.19 -24.90
N PRO A 295 -2.93 1.08 -24.15
CA PRO A 295 -2.24 1.03 -22.87
C PRO A 295 -0.73 1.22 -23.05
N LEU A 296 -0.13 1.98 -22.14
CA LEU A 296 1.31 2.21 -22.07
C LEU A 296 2.06 0.95 -21.64
N ARG A 297 1.39 0.05 -20.91
CA ARG A 297 1.95 -1.18 -20.38
C ARG A 297 0.85 -2.17 -20.08
N VAL A 298 1.07 -3.45 -20.38
CA VAL A 298 0.18 -4.55 -20.01
C VAL A 298 0.97 -5.68 -19.35
N LYS A 299 0.47 -6.17 -18.22
CA LYS A 299 0.86 -7.44 -17.60
C LYS A 299 -0.31 -8.39 -17.66
N ASN A 300 -0.25 -9.37 -18.55
CA ASN A 300 -1.33 -10.33 -18.76
C ASN A 300 -1.04 -11.66 -18.02
N GLY A 301 -1.62 -11.81 -16.84
CA GLY A 301 -1.56 -13.03 -16.05
C GLY A 301 -2.41 -14.18 -16.60
N TYR A 302 -3.22 -13.97 -17.64
CA TYR A 302 -3.96 -15.03 -18.35
C TYR A 302 -3.20 -15.61 -19.54
N SER A 303 -2.00 -15.10 -19.86
CA SER A 303 -1.16 -15.69 -20.91
C SER A 303 -0.81 -17.15 -20.56
N PRO A 304 -0.86 -18.09 -21.52
CA PRO A 304 -0.33 -19.44 -21.35
C PRO A 304 1.15 -19.48 -20.97
N SER A 305 1.94 -18.47 -21.35
CA SER A 305 3.36 -18.38 -20.96
C SER A 305 3.56 -17.87 -19.52
N PHE A 306 2.51 -17.36 -18.87
CA PHE A 306 2.59 -16.89 -17.49
C PHE A 306 2.51 -18.07 -16.52
N LYS A 307 3.60 -18.29 -15.78
CA LYS A 307 3.74 -19.36 -14.78
C LYS A 307 3.04 -18.99 -13.46
N ALA A 308 1.71 -19.04 -13.44
CA ALA A 308 0.91 -18.53 -12.33
C ALA A 308 1.20 -19.21 -10.98
N LEU A 309 1.43 -20.53 -10.94
CA LEU A 309 1.73 -21.23 -9.68
C LEU A 309 3.05 -20.76 -9.04
N GLU A 310 4.07 -20.49 -9.85
CA GLU A 310 5.39 -20.03 -9.38
C GLU A 310 5.35 -18.54 -8.98
N ILE A 311 4.71 -17.70 -9.80
CA ILE A 311 4.80 -16.24 -9.67
C ILE A 311 3.75 -15.66 -8.72
N SER A 312 2.53 -16.19 -8.76
CA SER A 312 1.36 -15.59 -8.11
C SER A 312 0.51 -16.59 -7.33
N LYS A 313 1.02 -17.82 -7.13
CA LYS A 313 0.30 -18.92 -6.48
C LYS A 313 -1.07 -19.20 -7.12
N GLY A 314 -1.11 -19.17 -8.45
CA GLY A 314 -2.31 -19.41 -9.26
C GLY A 314 -3.23 -18.21 -9.44
N TYR A 315 -2.93 -17.05 -8.84
CA TYR A 315 -3.73 -15.83 -9.05
C TYR A 315 -3.49 -15.26 -10.45
N ARG A 316 -4.55 -14.99 -11.22
CA ARG A 316 -4.47 -14.40 -12.56
C ARG A 316 -5.34 -13.16 -12.69
N ASN A 317 -4.82 -12.16 -13.39
CA ASN A 317 -5.48 -10.90 -13.73
C ASN A 317 -4.72 -10.23 -14.90
N ILE A 318 -5.30 -9.17 -15.47
CA ILE A 318 -4.58 -8.23 -16.33
C ILE A 318 -4.38 -6.94 -15.55
N LEU A 319 -3.16 -6.42 -15.53
CA LEU A 319 -2.88 -5.04 -15.12
C LEU A 319 -2.52 -4.26 -16.38
N ALA A 320 -3.21 -3.16 -16.62
CA ALA A 320 -2.85 -2.25 -17.71
C ALA A 320 -2.75 -0.82 -17.19
N ASN A 321 -1.70 -0.12 -17.64
CA ASN A 321 -1.50 1.29 -17.35
C ASN A 321 -1.88 2.10 -18.60
N TYR A 322 -2.71 3.13 -18.44
CA TYR A 322 -3.17 3.99 -19.53
C TYR A 322 -2.71 5.43 -19.30
N ARG A 323 -2.60 6.20 -20.39
CA ARG A 323 -2.44 7.65 -20.34
C ARG A 323 -3.82 8.28 -20.21
N PHE A 324 -4.20 8.70 -19.01
CA PHE A 324 -5.44 9.45 -18.82
C PHE A 324 -5.20 10.93 -19.07
N ALA A 325 -5.76 11.43 -20.18
CA ALA A 325 -5.65 12.82 -20.61
C ALA A 325 -7.00 13.31 -21.15
N PRO A 326 -7.94 13.73 -20.28
CA PRO A 326 -9.25 14.21 -20.71
C PRO A 326 -9.11 15.36 -21.73
N GLU A 327 -9.80 15.24 -22.86
CA GLU A 327 -9.68 16.20 -23.96
C GLU A 327 -10.03 17.63 -23.50
N GLY A 328 -9.15 18.58 -23.83
CA GLY A 328 -9.36 19.99 -23.54
C GLY A 328 -9.28 20.39 -22.05
N LEU A 329 -8.97 19.46 -21.14
CA LEU A 329 -8.82 19.72 -19.72
C LEU A 329 -7.38 20.15 -19.39
N THR A 330 -7.23 21.35 -18.83
CA THR A 330 -5.97 21.86 -18.29
C THR A 330 -6.03 21.89 -16.76
N TRP A 331 -4.88 22.03 -16.10
CA TRP A 331 -4.84 22.17 -14.64
C TRP A 331 -5.59 23.40 -14.16
N GLY A 332 -5.56 24.51 -14.91
CA GLY A 332 -6.33 25.72 -14.60
C GLY A 332 -7.84 25.44 -14.61
N LYS A 333 -8.34 24.79 -15.67
CA LYS A 333 -9.77 24.40 -15.76
C LYS A 333 -10.17 23.41 -14.67
N LEU A 334 -9.27 22.47 -14.31
CA LEU A 334 -9.53 21.51 -13.24
C LEU A 334 -9.66 22.20 -11.88
N VAL A 335 -8.77 23.15 -11.58
CA VAL A 335 -8.80 23.94 -10.33
C VAL A 335 -10.02 24.84 -10.26
N ASP A 336 -10.38 25.48 -11.38
CA ASP A 336 -11.45 26.48 -11.44
C ASP A 336 -12.86 25.86 -11.56
N ARG A 337 -13.00 24.53 -11.40
CA ARG A 337 -14.30 23.87 -11.43
C ARG A 337 -15.24 24.47 -10.38
N GLU A 338 -16.45 24.82 -10.81
CA GLU A 338 -17.47 25.47 -9.98
C GLU A 338 -17.89 24.62 -8.76
N ASP A 339 -17.76 23.29 -8.86
CA ASP A 339 -18.10 22.36 -7.76
C ASP A 339 -17.11 22.42 -6.58
N GLY A 340 -15.95 23.07 -6.77
CA GLY A 340 -14.86 23.17 -5.81
C GLY A 340 -14.28 21.82 -5.39
N GLN A 341 -14.53 20.74 -6.13
CA GLN A 341 -14.13 19.39 -5.74
C GLN A 341 -12.62 19.25 -5.63
N THR A 342 -11.86 19.89 -6.52
CA THR A 342 -10.39 19.86 -6.51
C THR A 342 -9.82 20.45 -5.21
N VAL A 343 -10.30 21.62 -4.79
CA VAL A 343 -9.85 22.25 -3.54
C VAL A 343 -10.22 21.40 -2.33
N LYS A 344 -11.46 20.88 -2.27
CA LYS A 344 -11.90 19.98 -1.20
C LYS A 344 -11.04 18.71 -1.12
N ALA A 345 -10.67 18.14 -2.27
CA ALA A 345 -9.82 16.96 -2.34
C ALA A 345 -8.41 17.24 -1.79
N TRP A 346 -7.85 18.43 -2.06
CA TRP A 346 -6.56 18.85 -1.52
C TRP A 346 -6.60 19.10 -0.01
N ASP A 347 -7.63 19.77 0.49
CA ASP A 347 -7.79 20.00 1.92
C ASP A 347 -7.95 18.67 2.67
N ALA A 348 -8.72 17.73 2.10
CA ALA A 348 -8.86 16.38 2.64
C ALA A 348 -7.54 15.58 2.61
N LEU A 349 -6.75 15.69 1.52
CA LEU A 349 -5.44 15.08 1.42
C LEU A 349 -4.47 15.65 2.47
N ARG A 350 -4.37 16.98 2.58
CA ARG A 350 -3.50 17.65 3.56
C ARG A 350 -3.85 17.26 4.99
N LYS A 351 -5.15 17.21 5.33
CA LYS A 351 -5.63 16.73 6.64
C LYS A 351 -5.30 15.25 6.86
N LYS A 352 -5.46 14.41 5.83
CA LYS A 352 -5.11 12.99 5.91
C LYS A 352 -3.62 12.80 6.17
N MET A 353 -2.76 13.58 5.51
CA MET A 353 -1.31 13.55 5.73
C MET A 353 -0.93 13.97 7.15
N LEU A 354 -1.48 15.08 7.64
CA LEU A 354 -1.29 15.49 9.03
C LEU A 354 -1.72 14.37 9.99
N ASN A 355 -2.93 13.84 9.84
CA ASN A 355 -3.43 12.74 10.69
C ASN A 355 -2.55 11.48 10.62
N SER A 356 -1.97 11.17 9.46
CA SER A 356 -1.00 10.08 9.33
C SER A 356 0.27 10.37 10.13
N PHE A 357 0.77 11.60 10.13
CA PHE A 357 1.94 12.00 10.91
C PHE A 357 1.63 12.01 12.41
N LEU A 358 0.46 12.52 12.84
CA LEU A 358 0.05 12.50 14.25
C LEU A 358 -0.02 11.09 14.85
N LYS A 359 -0.24 10.05 14.04
CA LYS A 359 -0.21 8.65 14.50
C LYS A 359 1.18 8.18 14.95
N TYR A 360 2.24 8.92 14.62
CA TYR A 360 3.59 8.73 15.17
C TYR A 360 3.77 9.47 16.52
N GLY A 361 2.67 9.85 17.17
CA GLY A 361 2.63 10.35 18.55
C GLY A 361 2.87 11.84 18.73
N TYR A 362 2.71 12.60 17.66
CA TYR A 362 2.64 14.06 17.73
C TYR A 362 1.24 14.47 18.18
N ALA A 363 1.16 15.50 19.02
CA ALA A 363 -0.11 15.99 19.56
C ALA A 363 -0.91 16.78 18.50
N ASP A 364 -0.21 17.63 17.74
CA ASP A 364 -0.74 18.47 16.68
C ASP A 364 0.36 18.87 15.66
N GLU A 365 0.00 19.66 14.65
CA GLU A 365 0.94 20.14 13.63
C GLU A 365 2.10 20.97 14.22
N SER A 366 1.85 21.72 15.30
CA SER A 366 2.88 22.54 15.95
C SER A 366 3.95 21.68 16.63
N SER A 367 3.56 20.49 17.11
CA SER A 367 4.44 19.52 17.76
C SER A 367 5.30 18.69 16.82
N LEU A 368 5.03 18.72 15.50
CA LEU A 368 5.87 18.03 14.51
C LEU A 368 7.32 18.54 14.59
N ASP A 369 8.30 17.65 14.40
CA ASP A 369 9.69 18.07 14.23
C ASP A 369 9.93 18.71 12.85
N ALA A 370 11.18 19.14 12.61
CA ALA A 370 11.55 19.83 11.39
C ALA A 370 11.32 18.98 10.13
N GLU A 371 11.58 17.67 10.20
CA GLU A 371 11.45 16.76 9.06
C GLU A 371 9.99 16.58 8.67
N TRP A 372 9.11 16.21 9.61
CA TRP A 372 7.69 16.04 9.31
C TRP A 372 7.00 17.33 8.92
N LYS A 373 7.40 18.47 9.51
CA LYS A 373 6.94 19.80 9.06
C LYS A 373 7.31 20.05 7.61
N GLN A 374 8.53 19.69 7.21
CA GLN A 374 8.99 19.86 5.83
C GLN A 374 8.20 18.98 4.85
N TYR A 375 7.96 17.71 5.18
CA TYR A 375 7.14 16.81 4.35
C TYR A 375 5.72 17.31 4.18
N LEU A 376 5.15 17.86 5.25
CA LEU A 376 3.82 18.43 5.21
C LEU A 376 3.78 19.71 4.35
N ALA A 377 4.79 20.57 4.46
CA ALA A 377 4.94 21.78 3.65
C ALA A 377 5.06 21.48 2.15
N TYR A 378 5.62 20.33 1.75
CA TYR A 378 5.66 19.94 0.33
C TYR A 378 4.27 19.78 -0.30
N PHE A 379 3.23 19.44 0.46
CA PHE A 379 1.86 19.42 -0.07
C PHE A 379 1.32 20.83 -0.34
N ASP A 380 1.67 21.78 0.51
CA ASP A 380 1.29 23.18 0.34
C ASP A 380 2.03 23.78 -0.87
N ASP A 381 3.32 23.48 -1.02
CA ASP A 381 4.14 23.90 -2.16
C ASP A 381 3.72 23.22 -3.47
N ALA A 382 3.34 21.93 -3.44
CA ALA A 382 2.81 21.22 -4.59
C ALA A 382 1.51 21.85 -5.11
N ARG A 383 0.61 22.23 -4.19
CA ARG A 383 -0.63 22.95 -4.51
C ARG A 383 -0.34 24.32 -5.12
N GLU A 384 0.59 25.07 -4.55
CA GLU A 384 1.06 26.34 -5.12
C GLU A 384 1.59 26.14 -6.56
N TYR A 385 2.38 25.10 -6.79
CA TYR A 385 2.92 24.82 -8.12
C TYR A 385 1.83 24.47 -9.14
N ILE A 386 0.90 23.56 -8.81
CA ILE A 386 -0.21 23.18 -9.72
C ILE A 386 -1.09 24.39 -10.06
N THR A 387 -1.25 25.34 -9.13
CA THR A 387 -2.05 26.56 -9.35
C THR A 387 -1.27 27.69 -10.01
N SER A 388 0.04 27.54 -10.24
CA SER A 388 0.89 28.55 -10.87
C SER A 388 0.49 28.82 -12.33
N ALA A 389 0.81 30.03 -12.80
CA ALA A 389 0.56 30.42 -14.21
C ALA A 389 1.19 29.44 -15.21
N ALA A 390 2.33 28.84 -14.87
CA ALA A 390 3.02 27.87 -15.73
C ALA A 390 2.24 26.55 -15.87
N MET A 391 1.47 26.15 -14.86
CA MET A 391 0.71 24.90 -14.87
C MET A 391 -0.71 25.08 -15.41
N ARG A 392 -1.33 26.25 -15.23
CA ARG A 392 -2.73 26.50 -15.58
C ARG A 392 -3.09 26.18 -17.03
N GLU A 393 -2.20 26.45 -17.98
CA GLU A 393 -2.40 26.16 -19.40
C GLU A 393 -1.96 24.74 -19.81
N ARG A 394 -1.32 23.97 -18.92
CA ARG A 394 -0.85 22.64 -19.25
C ARG A 394 -2.00 21.64 -19.23
N PRO A 395 -2.09 20.75 -20.23
CA PRO A 395 -3.05 19.64 -20.20
C PRO A 395 -2.87 18.77 -18.97
N VAL A 396 -3.97 18.27 -18.43
CA VAL A 396 -3.92 17.23 -17.38
C VAL A 396 -3.56 15.91 -18.02
N VAL A 397 -2.44 15.32 -17.60
CA VAL A 397 -1.98 14.02 -18.07
C VAL A 397 -1.42 13.24 -16.89
N LEU A 398 -1.98 12.05 -16.64
CA LEU A 398 -1.48 11.12 -15.62
C LEU A 398 -1.49 9.69 -16.15
N VAL A 399 -0.59 8.87 -15.60
CA VAL A 399 -0.64 7.42 -15.79
C VAL A 399 -1.58 6.83 -14.73
N VAL A 400 -2.57 6.06 -15.19
CA VAL A 400 -3.58 5.40 -14.35
C VAL A 400 -3.53 3.89 -14.54
N GLU A 401 -3.96 3.11 -13.55
CA GLU A 401 -3.93 1.64 -13.61
C GLU A 401 -5.33 1.04 -13.55
N VAL A 402 -5.64 0.14 -14.49
CA VAL A 402 -6.81 -0.72 -14.39
C VAL A 402 -6.38 -2.16 -14.15
N GLN A 403 -6.98 -2.76 -13.13
CA GLN A 403 -6.86 -4.18 -12.83
C GLN A 403 -8.11 -4.91 -13.30
N TYR A 404 -7.98 -5.71 -14.36
CA TYR A 404 -9.04 -6.55 -14.91
C TYR A 404 -8.95 -7.96 -14.33
N MET A 405 -10.06 -8.50 -13.82
CA MET A 405 -10.09 -9.89 -13.36
C MET A 405 -11.47 -10.52 -13.51
N LEU A 406 -11.53 -11.85 -13.59
CA LEU A 406 -12.79 -12.57 -13.46
C LEU A 406 -13.21 -12.65 -11.98
N LYS A 407 -14.52 -12.72 -11.70
CA LYS A 407 -15.06 -12.76 -10.32
C LYS A 407 -14.50 -13.92 -9.50
N GLN A 408 -14.23 -15.07 -10.12
CA GLN A 408 -13.59 -16.22 -9.48
C GLN A 408 -12.22 -15.82 -8.92
N TYR A 409 -11.41 -15.08 -9.66
CA TYR A 409 -10.10 -14.60 -9.19
C TYR A 409 -10.22 -13.48 -8.16
N MET A 410 -11.27 -12.64 -8.21
CA MET A 410 -11.54 -11.71 -7.12
C MET A 410 -11.90 -12.44 -5.82
N ALA A 411 -12.72 -13.50 -5.91
CA ALA A 411 -13.06 -14.35 -4.77
C ALA A 411 -11.82 -15.09 -4.23
N MET A 412 -10.95 -15.59 -5.12
CA MET A 412 -9.65 -16.15 -4.74
C MET A 412 -8.84 -15.11 -3.97
N ARG A 413 -8.65 -13.91 -4.53
CA ARG A 413 -7.88 -12.83 -3.90
C ARG A 413 -8.39 -12.50 -2.50
N LYS A 414 -9.71 -12.40 -2.31
CA LYS A 414 -10.30 -12.15 -0.98
C LYS A 414 -9.90 -13.22 0.05
N LYS A 415 -9.78 -14.49 -0.37
CA LYS A 415 -9.34 -15.61 0.47
C LYS A 415 -7.82 -15.70 0.63
N THR A 416 -7.07 -15.30 -0.39
CA THR A 416 -5.61 -15.52 -0.46
C THR A 416 -4.77 -14.32 -0.05
N HIS A 417 -5.33 -13.11 0.02
CA HIS A 417 -4.53 -11.88 0.14
C HIS A 417 -3.65 -11.81 1.40
N ALA A 418 -4.17 -12.22 2.56
CA ALA A 418 -3.40 -12.23 3.81
C ALA A 418 -2.20 -13.19 3.72
N TRP A 419 -2.44 -14.41 3.21
CA TRP A 419 -1.39 -15.41 2.98
C TRP A 419 -0.34 -14.92 1.99
N TYR A 420 -0.77 -14.33 0.88
CA TYR A 420 0.12 -13.83 -0.16
C TYR A 420 1.06 -12.74 0.36
N LYS A 421 0.61 -11.86 1.26
CA LYS A 421 1.47 -10.87 1.91
C LYS A 421 2.59 -11.50 2.74
N ILE A 422 2.31 -12.60 3.43
CA ILE A 422 3.31 -13.33 4.21
C ILE A 422 4.34 -13.95 3.26
N VAL A 423 3.89 -14.61 2.19
CA VAL A 423 4.77 -15.33 1.26
C VAL A 423 5.65 -14.40 0.43
N ARG A 424 5.12 -13.24 0.02
CA ARG A 424 5.88 -12.29 -0.82
C ARG A 424 6.93 -11.49 -0.05
N ALA A 425 6.89 -11.52 1.29
CA ALA A 425 7.87 -10.81 2.10
C ALA A 425 9.20 -11.59 2.10
N ASP A 426 10.29 -10.85 1.91
CA ASP A 426 11.65 -11.42 1.91
C ASP A 426 12.11 -11.73 3.34
N ASN A 427 11.67 -10.92 4.31
CA ASN A 427 11.93 -11.07 5.74
C ASN A 427 10.73 -10.58 6.58
N ALA A 428 10.81 -10.73 7.90
CA ALA A 428 9.72 -10.35 8.79
C ALA A 428 9.50 -8.82 8.81
N GLU A 429 10.55 -8.03 8.64
CA GLU A 429 10.45 -6.57 8.51
C GLU A 429 9.57 -6.15 7.32
N ALA A 430 9.84 -6.69 6.12
CA ALA A 430 9.04 -6.41 4.94
C ALA A 430 7.56 -6.80 5.14
N MET A 431 7.32 -7.90 5.85
CA MET A 431 5.96 -8.32 6.24
C MET A 431 5.31 -7.34 7.22
N VAL A 432 6.03 -6.89 8.25
CA VAL A 432 5.51 -5.95 9.24
C VAL A 432 5.06 -4.66 8.56
N TRP A 433 5.90 -4.09 7.70
CA TRP A 433 5.56 -2.89 6.92
C TRP A 433 4.30 -3.09 6.08
N ASP A 434 4.13 -4.27 5.49
CA ASP A 434 2.96 -4.65 4.71
C ASP A 434 1.64 -4.69 5.51
N TYR A 435 1.72 -4.93 6.81
CA TYR A 435 0.55 -4.98 7.70
C TYR A 435 0.33 -3.66 8.46
N MET A 436 1.38 -2.87 8.70
CA MET A 436 1.26 -1.56 9.34
C MET A 436 0.72 -0.48 8.39
N TRP A 437 1.11 -0.50 7.11
CA TRP A 437 0.93 0.65 6.19
C TRP A 437 -0.18 0.46 5.14
N ASN A 438 -1.11 -0.48 5.38
CA ASN A 438 -2.30 -0.72 4.53
C ASN A 438 -3.63 -0.38 5.22
#